data_AF-A0A932XBR7-F1
#
_entry.id   AF-A0A932XBR7-F1
#
_cell.length_a   1.000
_cell.length_b   1.000
_cell.length_c   1.000
_cell.angle_alpha   90.00
_cell.angle_beta   90.00
_cell.angle_gamma   90.00
#
_symmetry.space_group_name_H-M   'P 1'
#
loop_
_entity.id
_entity.type
_entity.pdbx_description
1 polymer ?
#
loop_
_entity_poly.entity_id
_entity_poly.type
_entity_poly.pdbx_seq_one_letter_code
_entity_poly.pdbx_strand_id
1 'polypeptide(L)' 'MTTRADLYRLIDDLPDDQLEEARLRLDDLTAGKLVTWDKAPIDDEPETDAERAAVAEGRAALARGDVFPLEEARRRLGL' A
#
# COMPACT_ATOMS: atom_id res chain seq x y z
N MET A 1 23.90 13.68 14.75
CA MET A 1 23.79 13.44 13.30
C MET A 1 24.22 12.02 13.04
N THR A 2 23.42 11.26 12.30
CA THR A 2 23.82 9.91 11.86
C THR A 2 24.78 10.04 10.69
N THR A 3 25.89 9.29 10.72
CA THR A 3 26.87 9.24 9.63
C THR A 3 26.62 8.05 8.70
N ARG A 4 27.22 8.09 7.52
CA ARG A 4 27.15 6.96 6.57
C ARG A 4 27.81 5.69 7.15
N ALA A 5 28.84 5.87 8.00
CA ALA A 5 29.49 4.78 8.70
C ALA A 5 28.59 4.13 9.77
N ASP A 6 27.68 4.89 10.37
CA ASP A 6 26.69 4.34 11.31
C ASP A 6 25.68 3.46 10.57
N LEU A 7 25.29 3.85 9.35
CA LEU A 7 24.36 3.07 8.53
C LEU A 7 24.97 1.77 8.00
N TYR A 8 26.23 1.80 7.55
CA TYR A 8 26.90 0.57 7.10
C TYR A 8 27.01 -0.46 8.22
N ARG A 9 27.35 -0.04 9.44
CA ARG A 9 27.38 -0.95 10.60
C ARG A 9 26.02 -1.59 10.89
N LEU A 10 24.94 -0.84 10.74
CA LEU A 10 23.59 -1.37 10.91
C LEU A 10 23.21 -2.38 9.81
N ILE A 11 23.72 -2.19 8.60
CA ILE A 11 23.55 -3.14 7.49
C ILE A 11 24.36 -4.42 7.75
N ASP A 12 25.59 -4.28 8.26
CA ASP A 12 26.47 -5.42 8.58
C ASP A 12 25.92 -6.27 9.73
N ASP A 13 25.20 -5.66 10.68
CA ASP A 13 24.63 -6.34 11.85
C ASP A 13 23.23 -6.96 11.59
N LEU A 14 22.64 -6.78 10.40
CA LEU A 14 21.30 -7.29 10.06
C LEU A 14 21.32 -8.82 9.83
N PRO A 15 20.35 -9.57 10.36
CA PRO A 15 20.15 -10.97 9.99
C PRO A 15 19.88 -11.14 8.48
N ASP A 16 20.42 -12.21 7.89
CA ASP A 16 20.29 -12.49 6.45
C ASP A 16 18.83 -12.54 5.95
N ASP A 17 17.91 -13.05 6.78
CA ASP A 17 16.48 -13.14 6.48
C ASP A 17 15.76 -11.79 6.44
N GLN A 18 16.42 -10.72 6.91
CA GLN A 18 15.89 -9.36 6.91
C GLN A 18 16.52 -8.45 5.83
N LEU A 19 17.51 -8.94 5.07
CA LEU A 19 18.22 -8.13 4.07
C LEU A 19 17.30 -7.59 2.97
N GLU A 20 16.34 -8.39 2.51
CA GLU A 20 15.40 -7.97 1.46
C GLU A 20 14.47 -6.84 1.95
N GLU A 21 14.01 -6.95 3.19
CA GLU A 21 13.14 -5.98 3.86
C GLU A 21 13.90 -4.67 4.16
N ALA A 22 15.20 -4.76 4.45
CA ALA A 22 16.10 -3.60 4.58
C ALA A 22 16.37 -2.93 3.22
N ARG A 23 16.59 -3.72 2.15
CA ARG A 23 16.77 -3.23 0.78
C ARG A 23 15.57 -2.41 0.33
N LEU A 24 14.34 -2.92 0.50
CA LEU A 24 13.12 -2.23 0.11
C LEU A 24 12.98 -0.85 0.79
N ARG A 25 13.28 -0.76 2.10
CA ARG A 25 13.24 0.52 2.82
C ARG A 25 14.30 1.52 2.33
N LEU A 26 15.51 1.05 2.05
CA LEU A 26 16.57 1.90 1.51
C LEU A 26 16.24 2.35 0.08
N ASP A 27 15.60 1.49 -0.72
CA ASP A 27 15.10 1.83 -2.05
C ASP A 27 13.99 2.89 -1.97
N ASP A 28 13.06 2.80 -1.03
CA ASP A 28 12.01 3.81 -0.82
C ASP A 28 12.58 5.19 -0.48
N LEU A 29 13.63 5.21 0.36
CA LEU A 29 14.35 6.44 0.73
C LEU A 29 15.11 7.04 -0.46
N THR A 30 15.67 6.22 -1.35
CA THR A 30 16.48 6.69 -2.49
C THR A 30 15.63 7.03 -3.72
N ALA A 31 14.51 6.35 -3.92
CA ALA A 31 13.60 6.59 -5.03
C ALA A 31 12.73 7.85 -4.83
N GLY A 32 12.81 8.52 -3.67
CA GLY A 32 11.93 9.63 -3.33
C GLY A 32 10.45 9.23 -3.25
N LYS A 33 10.16 7.92 -3.16
CA LYS A 33 8.81 7.33 -3.17
C LYS A 33 8.09 7.45 -1.85
N LEU A 34 8.75 7.92 -0.80
CA LEU A 34 8.09 8.40 0.41
C LEU A 34 7.45 9.76 0.13
N VAL A 35 6.48 9.77 -0.79
CA VAL A 35 5.45 10.79 -0.79
C VAL A 35 4.64 10.48 0.46
N THR A 36 4.92 11.22 1.53
CA THR A 36 4.12 11.15 2.75
C THR A 36 2.66 11.41 2.36
N TRP A 37 1.69 10.78 3.02
CA TRP A 37 0.27 10.85 2.63
C TRP A 37 -0.24 12.29 2.41
N ASP A 38 0.34 13.28 3.11
CA ASP A 38 0.07 14.72 2.96
C ASP A 38 0.55 15.34 1.64
N LYS A 39 1.45 14.67 0.92
CA LYS A 39 2.00 15.09 -0.38
C LYS A 39 1.49 14.25 -1.54
N ALA A 40 0.71 13.21 -1.28
CA ALA A 40 0.12 12.41 -2.33
C ALA A 40 -0.79 13.31 -3.19
N PRO A 41 -0.67 13.28 -4.53
CA PRO A 41 -1.60 14.01 -5.38
C PRO A 41 -3.02 13.52 -5.10
N ILE A 42 -3.98 14.44 -5.15
CA ILE A 42 -5.40 14.09 -5.13
C ILE A 42 -5.69 13.30 -6.40
N ASP A 43 -6.41 12.20 -6.29
CA ASP A 43 -6.96 11.48 -7.45
C ASP A 43 -8.08 12.33 -8.07
N ASP A 44 -7.70 13.19 -9.00
CA ASP A 44 -8.57 14.12 -9.73
C ASP A 44 -8.74 13.72 -11.20
N GLU A 45 -8.30 12.52 -11.56
CA GLU A 45 -8.42 11.96 -12.89
C GLU A 45 -9.90 11.67 -13.20
N PRO A 46 -10.36 11.89 -14.46
CA PRO A 46 -11.73 11.55 -14.83
C PRO A 46 -11.93 10.03 -14.78
N GLU A 47 -13.02 9.60 -14.16
CA GLU A 47 -13.38 8.18 -14.07
C GLU A 47 -13.42 7.54 -15.47
N THR A 48 -12.77 6.40 -15.61
CA THR A 48 -12.77 5.62 -16.84
C THR A 48 -14.10 4.88 -17.03
N ASP A 49 -14.35 4.41 -18.24
CA ASP A 49 -15.55 3.62 -18.56
C ASP A 49 -15.60 2.31 -17.75
N ALA A 50 -14.43 1.70 -17.51
CA ALA A 50 -14.31 0.47 -16.74
C ALA A 50 -14.63 0.69 -15.25
N GLU A 51 -14.14 1.80 -14.67
CA GLU A 51 -14.45 2.17 -13.29
C GLU A 51 -15.92 2.50 -13.12
N ARG A 52 -16.51 3.29 -14.04
CA ARG A 52 -17.96 3.55 -14.02
C ARG A 52 -18.78 2.28 -14.05
N ALA A 53 -18.39 1.31 -14.87
CA ALA A 53 -19.07 0.02 -14.95
C ALA A 53 -18.96 -0.76 -13.63
N ALA A 54 -17.76 -0.81 -13.02
CA ALA A 54 -17.53 -1.48 -11.74
C ALA A 54 -18.32 -0.81 -10.59
N VAL A 55 -18.36 0.52 -10.54
CA VAL A 55 -19.17 1.26 -9.56
C VAL A 55 -20.66 0.98 -9.75
N ALA A 56 -21.14 0.97 -11.00
CA ALA A 56 -22.53 0.64 -11.29
C ALA A 56 -22.89 -0.79 -10.87
N GLU A 57 -22.00 -1.75 -11.12
CA GLU A 57 -22.14 -3.14 -10.68
C GLU A 57 -22.26 -3.24 -9.15
N GLY A 58 -21.35 -2.61 -8.42
CA GLY A 58 -21.36 -2.61 -6.95
C GLY A 58 -22.62 -1.97 -6.36
N ARG A 59 -23.08 -0.84 -6.94
CA ARG A 59 -24.35 -0.21 -6.53
C ARG A 59 -25.56 -1.12 -6.79
N ALA A 60 -25.56 -1.84 -7.91
CA ALA A 60 -26.63 -2.78 -8.24
C ALA A 60 -26.62 -4.00 -7.30
N ALA A 61 -25.45 -4.53 -6.94
CA ALA A 61 -25.31 -5.60 -5.96
C ALA A 61 -25.85 -5.17 -4.59
N LEU A 62 -25.48 -3.97 -4.13
CA LEU A 62 -26.01 -3.38 -2.89
C LEU A 62 -27.53 -3.27 -2.91
N ALA A 63 -28.12 -2.80 -4.02
CA ALA A 63 -29.57 -2.67 -4.15
C ALA A 63 -30.31 -4.02 -4.10
N ARG A 64 -29.66 -5.11 -4.55
CA ARG A 64 -30.20 -6.48 -4.47
C ARG A 64 -29.94 -7.16 -3.13
N GLY A 65 -29.19 -6.54 -2.22
CA GLY A 65 -28.76 -7.15 -0.96
C GLY A 65 -27.65 -8.19 -1.14
N ASP A 66 -26.97 -8.20 -2.29
CA ASP A 66 -25.84 -9.08 -2.59
C ASP A 66 -24.55 -8.48 -2.00
N VAL A 67 -24.52 -8.43 -0.67
CA VAL A 67 -23.45 -7.85 0.14
C VAL A 67 -23.24 -8.70 1.40
N PHE A 68 -22.06 -8.61 2.00
CA PHE A 68 -21.75 -9.25 3.27
C PHE A 68 -21.20 -8.23 4.28
N PRO A 69 -21.38 -8.47 5.59
CA PRO A 69 -20.82 -7.63 6.63
C PRO A 69 -19.29 -7.58 6.57
N LEU A 70 -18.71 -6.48 7.05
CA LEU A 70 -17.25 -6.29 7.10
C LEU A 70 -16.51 -7.44 7.81
N GLU A 71 -17.08 -7.97 8.91
CA GLU A 71 -16.45 -9.08 9.65
C GLU A 71 -16.39 -10.37 8.83
N GLU A 72 -17.36 -10.59 7.94
CA GLU A 72 -17.30 -11.71 7.00
C GLU A 72 -16.27 -11.48 5.90
N ALA A 73 -16.13 -10.24 5.41
CA ALA A 73 -15.09 -9.89 4.46
C ALA A 73 -13.69 -10.19 5.02
N ARG A 74 -13.41 -9.75 6.24
CA ARG A 74 -12.13 -9.97 6.93
C ARG A 74 -11.81 -11.45 7.10
N ARG A 75 -12.78 -12.21 7.61
CA ARG A 75 -12.65 -13.67 7.77
C ARG A 75 -12.29 -14.37 6.45
N ARG A 76 -12.92 -13.98 5.33
CA ARG A 76 -12.64 -14.57 4.01
C ARG A 76 -11.25 -14.20 3.49
N LEU A 77 -10.73 -13.03 3.87
CA LEU A 77 -9.41 -12.53 3.49
C LEU A 77 -8.30 -12.96 4.46
N GLY A 78 -8.63 -13.65 5.56
CA GLY A 78 -7.66 -14.02 6.60
C GLY A 78 -7.12 -12.85 7.41
N LEU A 79 -7.91 -11.76 7.50
CA LEU A 79 -7.60 -10.55 8.26
C LEU A 79 -8.26 -10.55 9.65
#